data_AF-A0A7S1RV00-F1
#
_entry.id   AF-A0A7S1RV00-F1
#
_cell.length_a   1.000
_cell.length_b   1.000
_cell.length_c   1.000
_cell.angle_alpha   90.00
_cell.angle_beta   90.00
_cell.angle_gamma   90.00
#
_symmetry.space_group_name_H-M   'P 1'
#
loop_
_entity.id
_entity.type
_entity.pdbx_description
1 polymer ?
#
loop_
_entity_poly.entity_id
_entity_poly.type
_entity_poly.pdbx_seq_one_letter_code
_entity_poly.pdbx_strand_id
1 'polypeptide(L)'
;GDTVGRRRPTIWCYALSTCVGFLCALMPSFPFLVAARTLLGIGMGFGMPPAGAMISETTPENYRIPMRIGAAFSFSLGYLFISMLAAFDDPTYKHAQWRHLMVIAAVP
;
A
#
# COMPACT_ATOMS: atom_id res chain seq x y z
N GLY A 1 -9.08 15.18 -4.45
CA GLY A 1 -10.16 14.56 -3.67
C GLY A 1 -11.46 15.33 -3.82
N ASP A 2 -11.44 16.61 -3.48
CA ASP A 2 -12.67 17.41 -3.36
C ASP A 2 -13.33 17.76 -4.71
N THR A 3 -12.55 17.90 -5.79
CA THR A 3 -13.08 18.22 -7.13
C THR A 3 -13.40 16.99 -8.01
N VAL A 4 -12.76 15.84 -7.74
CA VAL A 4 -12.84 14.62 -8.57
C VAL A 4 -13.70 13.52 -7.91
N GLY A 5 -14.13 13.75 -6.66
CA GLY A 5 -14.79 12.77 -5.81
C GLY A 5 -13.80 11.83 -5.12
N ARG A 6 -14.27 11.10 -4.09
CA ARG A 6 -13.42 10.23 -3.27
C ARG A 6 -13.07 8.90 -3.94
N ARG A 7 -13.99 8.31 -4.70
CA ARG A 7 -13.87 6.95 -5.26
C ARG A 7 -12.76 6.80 -6.29
N ARG A 8 -12.70 7.73 -7.26
CA ARG A 8 -11.74 7.63 -8.38
C ARG A 8 -10.28 7.70 -7.88
N PRO A 9 -9.87 8.69 -7.07
CA PRO A 9 -8.50 8.75 -6.53
C PRO A 9 -8.07 7.49 -5.77
N THR A 10 -8.98 6.88 -5.00
CA THR A 10 -8.69 5.64 -4.28
C THR A 10 -8.45 4.46 -5.22
N ILE A 11 -9.26 4.31 -6.27
CA ILE A 11 -9.06 3.26 -7.29
C ILE A 11 -7.74 3.47 -8.04
N TRP A 12 -7.45 4.70 -8.46
CA TRP A 12 -6.18 5.03 -9.13
C TRP A 12 -4.98 4.71 -8.26
N CYS A 13 -5.06 4.98 -6.96
CA CYS A 13 -4.01 4.64 -6.00
C CYS A 13 -3.76 3.13 -5.92
N TYR A 14 -4.80 2.31 -5.79
CA TYR A 14 -4.63 0.85 -5.77
C TYR A 14 -4.07 0.33 -7.09
N ALA A 15 -4.61 0.79 -8.23
CA ALA A 15 -4.12 0.39 -9.55
C ALA A 15 -2.64 0.76 -9.74
N LEU A 16 -2.26 2.00 -9.40
CA LEU A 16 -0.87 2.45 -9.47
C LEU A 16 0.01 1.66 -8.50
N SER A 17 -0.48 1.36 -7.30
CA SER A 17 0.28 0.60 -6.31
C SER A 17 0.60 -0.80 -6.77
N THR A 18 -0.39 -1.50 -7.35
CA THR A 18 -0.20 -2.84 -7.93
C THR A 18 0.75 -2.79 -9.14
N CYS A 19 0.51 -1.90 -10.10
CA CYS A 19 1.36 -1.81 -11.30
C CYS A 19 2.81 -1.46 -10.96
N VAL A 20 3.03 -0.42 -10.13
CA VAL A 20 4.38 0.02 -9.75
C VAL A 20 5.04 -0.98 -8.81
N GLY A 21 4.29 -1.68 -7.97
CA GLY A 21 4.78 -2.77 -7.13
C GLY A 21 5.42 -3.89 -7.95
N PHE A 22 4.75 -4.37 -9.00
CA PHE A 22 5.34 -5.35 -9.92
C PHE A 22 6.54 -4.79 -10.68
N LEU A 23 6.48 -3.53 -11.13
CA LEU A 23 7.63 -2.88 -11.79
C LEU A 23 8.85 -2.82 -10.87
N CYS A 24 8.68 -2.54 -9.57
CA CYS A 24 9.78 -2.51 -8.61
C CYS A 24 10.54 -3.84 -8.54
N ALA A 25 9.84 -4.98 -8.64
CA ALA A 25 10.46 -6.30 -8.62
C ALA A 25 11.34 -6.57 -9.85
N LEU A 26 11.08 -5.90 -10.98
CA LEU A 26 11.81 -6.04 -12.24
C LEU A 26 12.97 -5.05 -12.38
N MET A 27 13.12 -4.08 -11.46
CA MET A 27 14.14 -3.03 -11.63
C MET A 27 15.57 -3.60 -11.58
N PRO A 28 16.43 -3.24 -12.55
CA PRO A 28 17.79 -3.79 -12.65
C PRO A 28 18.81 -3.04 -11.79
N SER A 29 18.53 -1.78 -11.42
CA SER A 29 19.47 -0.95 -10.66
C SER A 29 18.78 -0.11 -9.59
N PHE A 30 19.57 0.28 -8.58
CA PHE A 30 19.09 1.02 -7.42
C PHE A 30 18.43 2.37 -7.77
N PRO A 31 18.97 3.21 -8.67
CA PRO A 31 18.33 4.48 -9.03
C PRO A 31 16.93 4.31 -9.63
N PHE A 32 16.72 3.31 -10.48
CA PHE A 32 15.39 3.03 -11.04
C PHE A 32 14.42 2.52 -9.98
N LEU A 33 14.90 1.71 -9.02
CA LEU A 33 14.09 1.28 -7.89
C LEU A 33 13.64 2.46 -7.03
N VAL A 34 14.55 3.41 -6.74
CA VAL A 34 14.21 4.62 -5.98
C VAL A 34 13.16 5.44 -6.72
N ALA A 35 13.34 5.68 -8.03
CA ALA A 35 12.38 6.42 -8.84
C ALA A 35 10.99 5.75 -8.84
N ALA A 36 10.92 4.43 -9.01
CA ALA A 36 9.67 3.67 -8.95
C ALA A 36 9.01 3.76 -7.57
N ARG A 37 9.79 3.68 -6.48
CA ARG A 37 9.28 3.83 -5.11
C ARG A 37 8.80 5.24 -4.80
N THR A 38 9.45 6.27 -5.34
CA THR A 38 8.98 7.66 -5.23
C THR A 38 7.64 7.82 -5.93
N LEU A 39 7.48 7.26 -7.13
CA LEU A 39 6.20 7.29 -7.87
C LEU A 39 5.09 6.57 -7.10
N LEU A 40 5.39 5.41 -6.53
CA LEU A 40 4.48 4.68 -5.65
C LEU A 40 4.03 5.53 -4.46
N GLY A 41 4.98 6.18 -3.77
CA GLY A 41 4.70 7.06 -2.63
C GLY A 41 3.80 8.24 -3.00
N ILE A 42 4.01 8.85 -4.18
CA ILE A 42 3.13 9.91 -4.69
C ILE A 42 1.70 9.39 -4.89
N GLY A 43 1.55 8.21 -5.50
CA GLY A 43 0.23 7.59 -5.69
C GLY A 43 -0.49 7.29 -4.37
N MET A 44 0.22 6.73 -3.39
CA MET A 44 -0.31 6.46 -2.05
C MET A 44 -0.74 7.74 -1.35
N GLY A 45 0.08 8.80 -1.41
CA GLY A 45 -0.24 10.10 -0.84
C GLY A 45 -1.50 10.73 -1.43
N PHE A 46 -1.79 10.48 -2.72
CA PHE A 46 -2.99 10.98 -3.37
C PHE A 46 -4.26 10.18 -3.02
N GLY A 47 -4.13 8.87 -2.78
CA GLY A 47 -5.28 7.97 -2.59
C GLY A 47 -5.67 7.69 -1.13
N MET A 48 -4.72 7.69 -0.20
CA MET A 48 -4.98 7.38 1.20
C MET A 48 -5.91 8.39 1.90
N PRO A 49 -5.72 9.72 1.75
CA PRO A 49 -6.63 10.68 2.41
C PRO A 49 -8.07 10.60 1.89
N PRO A 50 -8.33 10.51 0.55
CA PRO A 50 -9.68 10.29 0.03
C PRO A 50 -10.30 8.96 0.48
N ALA A 51 -9.52 7.88 0.59
CA ALA A 51 -10.01 6.60 1.10
C ALA A 51 -10.48 6.73 2.56
N GLY A 52 -9.69 7.43 3.38
CA GLY A 52 -10.05 7.70 4.76
C GLY A 52 -11.34 8.51 4.91
N ALA A 53 -11.49 9.56 4.09
CA ALA A 53 -12.70 10.37 4.04
C ALA A 53 -13.92 9.57 3.57
N MET A 54 -13.76 8.72 2.55
CA MET A 54 -14.82 7.87 2.03
C MET A 54 -15.39 6.93 3.09
N ILE A 55 -14.53 6.35 3.93
CA ILE A 55 -14.96 5.51 5.05
C ILE A 55 -15.85 6.31 6.00
N SER A 56 -15.44 7.53 6.38
CA SER A 56 -16.25 8.37 7.28
C SER A 56 -17.55 8.88 6.66
N GLU A 57 -17.55 9.18 5.36
CA GLU A 57 -18.71 9.69 4.62
C GLU A 57 -19.75 8.58 4.38
N THR A 58 -19.31 7.33 4.17
CA THR A 58 -20.20 6.19 3.89
C THR A 58 -20.69 5.49 5.16
N THR A 59 -19.98 5.65 6.28
CA THR A 59 -20.31 4.97 7.53
C THR A 59 -21.34 5.76 8.36
N PRO A 60 -22.42 5.11 8.85
CA PRO A 60 -23.37 5.74 9.76
C PRO A 60 -22.70 6.22 11.04
N GLU A 61 -23.21 7.30 11.62
CA GLU A 61 -22.57 8.05 12.71
C GLU A 61 -22.10 7.17 13.88
N ASN A 62 -22.97 6.26 14.34
CA ASN A 62 -22.69 5.34 15.45
C ASN A 62 -21.52 4.37 15.19
N TYR A 63 -21.16 4.14 13.93
CA TYR A 63 -20.13 3.19 13.52
C TYR A 63 -18.88 3.84 12.93
N ARG A 64 -18.82 5.17 12.84
CA ARG A 64 -17.67 5.87 12.23
C ARG A 64 -16.36 5.57 12.95
N ILE A 65 -16.37 5.64 14.29
CA ILE A 65 -15.19 5.38 15.12
C ILE A 65 -14.70 3.92 14.96
N PRO A 66 -15.54 2.89 15.17
CA PRO A 66 -15.08 1.51 15.02
C PRO A 66 -14.62 1.19 13.60
N MET A 67 -15.23 1.75 12.55
CA MET A 67 -14.76 1.55 11.16
C MET A 67 -13.40 2.20 10.90
N ARG A 68 -13.15 3.39 11.47
CA ARG A 68 -11.83 4.05 11.36
C ARG A 68 -10.75 3.29 12.10
N ILE A 69 -11.07 2.74 13.28
CA ILE A 69 -10.17 1.86 14.03
C ILE A 69 -9.89 0.58 13.22
N GLY A 70 -10.93 -0.03 12.63
CA GLY A 70 -10.77 -1.20 11.77
C GLY A 70 -9.82 -0.95 10.61
N ALA A 71 -9.94 0.19 9.93
CA ALA A 71 -9.03 0.56 8.84
C ALA A 71 -7.57 0.75 9.31
N ALA A 72 -7.35 1.38 10.47
CA ALA A 72 -6.02 1.52 11.05
C ALA A 72 -5.43 0.16 11.47
N PHE A 73 -6.27 -0.72 12.03
CA PHE A 73 -5.87 -2.08 12.38
C PHE A 73 -5.46 -2.90 11.16
N SER A 74 -6.20 -2.81 10.05
CA SER A 74 -5.83 -3.44 8.78
C SER A 74 -4.46 -2.97 8.27
N PHE A 75 -4.13 -1.69 8.45
CA PHE A 75 -2.82 -1.17 8.08
C PHE A 75 -1.69 -1.80 8.91
N SER A 76 -1.87 -1.90 10.23
CA SER A 76 -0.93 -2.57 11.14
C SER A 76 -0.79 -4.06 10.83
N LEU A 77 -1.89 -4.74 10.49
CA LEU A 77 -1.85 -6.14 10.05
C LEU A 77 -1.01 -6.32 8.78
N GLY A 78 -1.10 -5.38 7.83
CA GLY A 78 -0.26 -5.39 6.63
C GLY A 78 1.25 -5.33 6.97
N TYR A 79 1.64 -4.47 7.92
CA TYR A 79 3.04 -4.42 8.37
C TYR A 79 3.49 -5.72 9.04
N LEU A 80 2.65 -6.30 9.89
CA LEU A 80 2.95 -7.56 10.54
C LEU A 80 3.11 -8.69 9.52
N PHE A 81 2.22 -8.74 8.53
CA PHE A 81 2.25 -9.74 7.46
C PHE A 81 3.55 -9.66 6.65
N ILE A 82 3.95 -8.47 6.19
CA ILE A 82 5.21 -8.28 5.46
C ILE A 82 6.43 -8.61 6.33
N SER A 83 6.41 -8.21 7.60
CA SER A 83 7.52 -8.50 8.53
C SER A 83 7.66 -10.00 8.78
N MET A 84 6.55 -10.72 8.90
CA MET A 84 6.52 -12.17 9.05
C MET A 84 7.01 -12.88 7.80
N LEU A 85 6.58 -12.45 6.61
CA LEU A 85 7.09 -12.97 5.34
C LEU A 85 8.60 -12.77 5.19
N ALA A 86 9.11 -11.60 5.54
CA ALA A 86 10.55 -11.33 5.52
C ALA A 86 11.32 -12.24 6.50
N ALA A 87 10.76 -12.47 7.69
CA ALA A 87 11.36 -13.37 8.68
C ALA A 87 11.38 -14.84 8.23
N PHE A 88 10.39 -15.29 7.44
CA PHE A 88 10.39 -16.65 6.87
C PHE A 88 11.32 -16.79 5.65
N ASP A 89 11.48 -15.75 4.84
CA ASP A 89 12.36 -15.78 3.67
C ASP A 89 13.84 -15.87 4.08
N ASP A 90 14.30 -14.95 4.95
CA ASP A 90 15.62 -15.02 5.53
C ASP A 90 15.69 -14.27 6.87
N PRO A 91 15.72 -14.98 8.01
CA PRO A 91 15.83 -14.37 9.33
C PRO A 91 17.12 -13.54 9.51
N THR A 92 18.16 -13.83 8.73
CA THR A 92 19.49 -13.21 8.82
C THR A 92 19.70 -12.07 7.83
N TYR A 93 18.75 -11.85 6.90
CA TYR A 93 18.80 -10.83 5.85
C TYR A 93 20.06 -10.88 4.94
N LYS A 94 20.77 -12.01 4.86
CA LYS A 94 22.02 -12.16 4.10
C LYS A 94 21.80 -12.61 2.65
N HIS A 95 20.75 -13.39 2.41
CA HIS A 95 20.37 -13.95 1.11
C HIS A 95 18.90 -13.68 0.77
N ALA A 96 18.32 -12.64 1.37
CA ALA A 96 16.92 -12.28 1.20
C ALA A 96 16.56 -12.06 -0.28
N GLN A 97 15.56 -12.80 -0.74
CA GLN A 97 15.02 -12.69 -2.09
C GLN A 97 14.00 -11.55 -2.15
N TRP A 98 14.48 -10.33 -1.90
CA TRP A 98 13.65 -9.12 -1.78
C TRP A 98 12.72 -8.89 -2.99
N ARG A 99 13.08 -9.37 -4.18
CA ARG A 99 12.22 -9.31 -5.37
C ARG A 99 10.93 -10.13 -5.20
N HIS A 100 11.01 -11.34 -4.63
CA HIS A 100 9.83 -12.16 -4.37
C HIS A 100 8.93 -11.52 -3.31
N LEU A 101 9.53 -10.95 -2.25
CA LEU A 101 8.78 -10.19 -1.24
C LEU A 101 8.04 -9.01 -1.85
N MET A 102 8.64 -8.31 -2.83
CA MET A 102 7.99 -7.20 -3.55
C MET A 102 6.82 -7.67 -4.41
N VAL A 103 6.96 -8.82 -5.08
CA VAL A 103 5.88 -9.41 -5.90
C VAL A 103 4.71 -9.81 -5.00
N ILE A 104 4.98 -10.49 -3.88
CA ILE A 104 3.94 -10.89 -2.92
C ILE A 104 3.25 -9.65 -2.33
N ALA A 105 4.01 -8.61 -1.99
CA ALA A 105 3.46 -7.36 -1.47
C ALA A 105 2.65 -6.55 -2.50
N ALA A 106 2.85 -6.78 -3.80
CA ALA A 106 2.12 -6.08 -4.86
C ALA A 106 0.73 -6.68 -5.13
N VAL A 107 0.46 -7.89 -4.62
CA VAL A 107 -0.86 -8.52 -4.69
C VAL A 107 -1.79 -7.80 -3.71
N PRO A 108 -2.95 -7.28 -4.17
CA PRO A 108 -3.88 -6.50 -3.35
C PRO A 108 -4.62 -7.33 -2.30
#